data_AF-A0A8X6KV52-F1
#
_entry.id   AF-A0A8X6KV52-F1
#
_cell.length_a   1.000
_cell.length_b   1.000
_cell.length_c   1.000
_cell.angle_alpha   90.00
_cell.angle_beta   90.00
_cell.angle_gamma   90.00
#
_symmetry.space_group_name_H-M   'P 1'
#
loop_
_entity.id
_entity.type
_entity.pdbx_description
1 polymer ?
#
loop_
_entity_poly.entity_id
_entity_poly.type
_entity_poly.pdbx_seq_one_letter_code
_entity_poly.pdbx_strand_id
1 'polypeptide(L)'
;KLSFVVYISYIERKFEISEGNSIVCTGRVNVLQEIEKKDLAQCCKEEDVKSLPLDANDVYKELKLRGYEYGPNFQVIIGADMEGNKGLLNWTGEWVTFLDSLLQFSLLHAPERALSLPTRMQKLSIDPVFHKKVIEKSQRGKH
;
A
#
# COMPACT_ATOMS: atom_id res chain seq x y z
N LYS A 1 -2.00 -15.94 -22.30
CA LYS A 1 -2.27 -14.53 -21.95
C LYS A 1 -3.12 -14.54 -20.70
N LEU A 2 -2.70 -13.87 -19.64
CA LEU A 2 -3.46 -13.78 -18.38
C LEU A 2 -4.67 -12.85 -18.61
N SER A 3 -5.86 -13.25 -18.17
CA SER A 3 -7.08 -12.46 -18.32
C SER A 3 -7.97 -12.57 -17.10
N PHE A 4 -8.37 -11.43 -16.55
CA PHE A 4 -9.27 -11.33 -15.42
C PHE A 4 -10.64 -10.80 -15.86
N VAL A 5 -11.70 -11.37 -15.32
CA VAL A 5 -13.06 -10.87 -15.45
C VAL A 5 -13.49 -10.29 -14.12
N VAL A 6 -14.01 -9.07 -14.13
CA VAL A 6 -14.46 -8.36 -12.92
C VAL A 6 -15.97 -8.17 -12.99
N TYR A 7 -16.67 -8.75 -12.02
CA TYR A 7 -18.11 -8.57 -11.83
C TYR A 7 -18.38 -7.66 -10.63
N ILE A 8 -19.32 -6.72 -10.77
CA ILE A 8 -19.72 -5.80 -9.71
C ILE A 8 -21.25 -5.79 -9.61
N SER A 9 -21.78 -6.09 -8.43
CA SER A 9 -23.20 -5.91 -8.11
C SER A 9 -23.41 -4.59 -7.38
N TYR A 10 -24.08 -3.64 -8.03
CA TYR A 10 -24.37 -2.32 -7.45
C TYR A 10 -25.38 -2.37 -6.29
N ILE A 11 -26.29 -3.35 -6.34
CA ILE A 11 -27.32 -3.53 -5.31
C ILE A 11 -26.70 -4.14 -4.05
N GLU A 12 -25.96 -5.25 -4.21
CA GLU A 12 -25.34 -5.94 -3.08
C GLU A 12 -24.02 -5.32 -2.64
N ARG A 13 -23.49 -4.41 -3.46
CA ARG A 13 -22.17 -3.79 -3.30
C ARG A 13 -21.03 -4.80 -3.19
N LYS A 14 -21.17 -5.94 -3.88
CA LYS A 14 -20.16 -7.00 -3.94
C LYS A 14 -19.40 -6.93 -5.25
N PHE A 15 -18.15 -7.35 -5.22
CA PHE A 15 -17.39 -7.62 -6.44
C PHE A 15 -16.81 -9.03 -6.40
N GLU A 16 -16.57 -9.57 -7.57
CA GLU A 16 -15.90 -10.84 -7.81
C GLU A 16 -14.90 -10.67 -8.95
N ILE A 17 -13.72 -11.26 -8.79
CA ILE A 17 -12.68 -11.34 -9.82
C ILE A 17 -12.42 -12.81 -10.10
N SER A 18 -12.49 -13.18 -11.37
CA SER A 18 -12.21 -14.54 -11.83
C SER A 18 -11.10 -14.58 -12.87
N GLU A 19 -10.35 -15.67 -12.87
CA GLU A 19 -9.38 -16.05 -13.88
C GLU A 19 -9.84 -17.38 -14.51
N GLY A 20 -10.21 -17.36 -15.78
CA GLY A 20 -10.83 -18.52 -16.43
C GLY A 20 -12.13 -18.92 -15.72
N ASN A 21 -12.15 -20.11 -15.12
CA ASN A 21 -13.31 -20.67 -14.41
C ASN A 21 -13.17 -20.62 -12.88
N SER A 22 -12.14 -19.93 -12.35
CA SER A 22 -11.84 -19.90 -10.93
C SER A 22 -11.95 -18.49 -10.36
N ILE A 23 -12.62 -18.36 -9.22
CA ILE A 23 -12.70 -17.11 -8.46
C ILE A 23 -11.37 -16.90 -7.73
N VAL A 24 -10.74 -15.75 -7.96
CA VAL A 24 -9.45 -15.40 -7.36
C VAL A 24 -9.57 -14.30 -6.30
N CYS A 25 -10.61 -13.48 -6.35
CA CYS A 25 -10.87 -12.44 -5.34
C CYS A 25 -12.36 -12.16 -5.22
N THR A 26 -12.81 -11.88 -4.00
CA THR A 26 -14.17 -11.39 -3.73
C THR A 26 -14.11 -10.32 -2.66
N GLY A 27 -15.11 -9.44 -2.65
CA GLY A 27 -15.20 -8.44 -1.62
C GLY A 27 -16.41 -7.54 -1.77
N ARG A 28 -16.34 -6.39 -1.11
CA ARG A 28 -17.35 -5.33 -1.19
C ARG A 28 -16.70 -4.03 -1.64
N VAL A 29 -17.39 -3.28 -2.49
CA VAL A 29 -16.92 -2.01 -3.02
C VAL A 29 -18.03 -0.97 -2.96
N ASN A 30 -17.73 0.15 -2.33
CA ASN A 30 -18.65 1.27 -2.15
C ASN A 30 -17.95 2.56 -2.54
N VAL A 31 -18.69 3.49 -3.14
CA VAL A 31 -18.22 4.87 -3.29
C VAL A 31 -18.22 5.53 -1.92
N LEU A 32 -17.11 6.18 -1.56
CA LEU A 32 -16.99 6.92 -0.31
C LEU A 32 -17.90 8.15 -0.38
N GLN A 33 -18.89 8.23 0.52
CA GLN A 33 -19.81 9.36 0.60
C GLN A 33 -19.22 10.49 1.45
N GLU A 34 -18.66 10.13 2.61
CA GLU A 34 -17.94 11.03 3.48
C GLU A 34 -16.89 10.20 4.21
N ILE A 35 -15.61 10.47 3.97
CA ILE A 35 -14.57 9.88 4.80
C ILE A 35 -14.58 10.71 6.08
N GLU A 36 -14.79 10.07 7.23
CA GLU A 36 -14.51 10.74 8.49
C GLU A 36 -13.05 11.20 8.43
N LYS A 37 -12.83 12.52 8.31
CA LYS A 37 -11.49 13.12 8.18
C LYS A 37 -10.52 12.65 9.26
N LYS A 38 -11.06 12.14 10.38
CA LYS A 38 -10.35 11.50 11.49
C LYS A 38 -9.53 10.28 11.07
N ASP A 39 -10.01 9.46 10.12
CA ASP A 39 -9.33 8.25 9.64
C ASP A 39 -8.06 8.57 8.82
N LEU A 40 -8.02 9.73 8.16
CA LEU A 40 -6.88 10.17 7.33
C LEU A 40 -5.94 11.15 8.04
N ALA A 41 -6.34 11.66 9.21
CA ALA A 41 -5.64 12.72 9.93
C ALA A 41 -4.35 12.27 10.65
N GLN A 42 -4.01 10.99 10.58
CA GLN A 42 -2.85 10.40 11.24
C GLN A 42 -1.70 10.12 10.27
N CYS A 43 -1.55 10.94 9.23
CA CYS A 43 -0.30 10.94 8.46
C CYS A 43 0.85 11.41 9.37
N CYS A 44 1.99 10.73 9.30
CA CYS A 44 3.22 11.14 9.96
C CYS A 44 3.52 12.61 9.62
N LYS A 45 3.90 13.42 10.61
CA LYS A 45 4.36 14.79 10.38
C LYS A 45 5.68 14.74 9.62
N GLU A 46 6.02 15.79 8.88
CA GLU A 46 7.32 15.85 8.18
C GLU A 46 8.51 15.64 9.14
N GLU A 47 8.37 16.10 10.38
CA GLU A 47 9.34 15.91 11.47
C GLU A 47 9.55 14.43 11.84
N ASP A 48 8.51 13.60 11.73
CA ASP A 48 8.56 12.16 12.03
C ASP A 48 9.44 11.38 11.04
N VAL A 49 9.75 11.98 9.88
CA VAL A 49 10.40 11.30 8.75
C VAL A 49 11.79 11.91 8.43
N LYS A 50 12.23 12.92 9.20
CA LYS A 50 13.53 13.58 8.99
C LYS A 50 14.74 12.67 9.24
N SER A 51 14.56 11.59 10.00
CA SER A 51 15.62 10.63 10.31
C SER A 51 15.02 9.23 10.39
N LEU A 52 14.81 8.60 9.23
CA LEU A 52 14.53 7.18 9.15
C LEU A 52 15.87 6.41 9.17
N PRO A 53 16.11 5.53 10.15
CA PRO A 53 17.39 4.82 10.29
C PRO A 53 17.62 3.75 9.23
N LEU A 54 16.57 3.21 8.62
CA LEU A 54 16.67 2.19 7.58
C LEU A 54 16.52 2.84 6.20
N ASP A 55 17.49 2.58 5.33
CA ASP A 55 17.40 2.98 3.92
C ASP A 55 16.65 1.92 3.08
N ALA A 56 16.44 2.22 1.80
CA ALA A 56 15.81 1.29 0.87
C ALA A 56 16.55 -0.07 0.78
N ASN A 57 17.89 -0.06 0.83
CA ASN A 57 18.66 -1.30 0.73
C ASN A 57 18.43 -2.18 1.95
N ASP A 58 18.38 -1.59 3.15
CA ASP A 58 18.14 -2.31 4.39
C ASP A 58 16.75 -2.94 4.40
N VAL A 59 15.73 -2.17 3.99
CA VAL A 59 14.35 -2.65 3.84
C VAL A 59 14.26 -3.82 2.86
N TYR A 60 14.79 -3.68 1.65
CA TYR A 60 14.67 -4.71 0.63
C TYR A 60 15.60 -5.91 0.86
N LYS A 61 16.71 -5.75 1.58
CA LYS A 61 17.51 -6.88 2.08
C LYS A 61 16.72 -7.70 3.10
N GLU A 62 16.07 -7.07 4.06
CA GLU A 62 15.25 -7.79 5.05
C GLU A 62 14.09 -8.53 4.36
N LEU A 63 13.37 -7.88 3.44
CA LEU A 63 12.32 -8.52 2.66
C LEU A 63 12.85 -9.71 1.84
N LYS A 64 14.04 -9.57 1.24
CA LYS A 64 14.69 -10.68 0.53
C LYS A 64 15.06 -11.84 1.44
N LEU A 65 15.55 -11.57 2.66
CA LEU A 65 15.82 -12.61 3.66
C LEU A 65 14.55 -13.36 4.09
N ARG A 66 13.38 -12.72 4.01
CA ARG A 66 12.07 -13.34 4.24
C ARG A 66 11.50 -14.07 3.02
N GLY A 67 12.21 -14.07 1.89
CA GLY A 67 11.83 -14.75 0.66
C GLY A 67 11.12 -13.87 -0.38
N TYR A 68 11.04 -12.55 -0.18
CA TYR A 68 10.43 -11.64 -1.15
C TYR A 68 11.46 -11.02 -2.08
N GLU A 69 11.38 -11.37 -3.37
CA GLU A 69 12.24 -10.79 -4.41
C GLU A 69 11.47 -9.74 -5.22
N TYR A 70 11.37 -8.53 -4.68
CA TYR A 70 10.72 -7.41 -5.38
C TYR A 70 11.60 -6.88 -6.52
N GLY A 71 11.01 -6.73 -7.70
CA GLY A 71 11.67 -6.08 -8.83
C GLY A 71 11.74 -4.54 -8.69
N PRO A 72 12.54 -3.84 -9.51
CA PRO A 72 12.80 -2.41 -9.36
C PRO A 72 11.54 -1.52 -9.31
N ASN A 73 10.50 -1.86 -10.07
CA ASN A 73 9.26 -1.08 -10.11
C ASN A 73 8.44 -1.18 -8.81
N PHE A 74 8.66 -2.22 -8.00
CA PHE A 74 7.99 -2.44 -6.72
C PHE A 74 8.87 -2.03 -5.53
N GLN A 75 10.09 -1.56 -5.77
CA GLN A 75 11.00 -1.07 -4.76
C GLN A 75 10.81 0.43 -4.47
N VAL A 76 9.60 0.80 -4.03
CA VAL A 76 9.22 2.21 -3.83
C VAL A 76 9.38 2.72 -2.38
N ILE A 77 9.72 1.85 -1.43
CA ILE A 77 10.06 2.26 -0.05
C ILE A 77 11.46 2.86 -0.05
N ILE A 78 11.57 4.11 0.36
CA ILE A 78 12.86 4.83 0.39
C ILE A 78 13.46 4.93 1.79
N GLY A 79 12.66 4.68 2.84
CA GLY A 79 13.16 4.47 4.18
C GLY A 79 12.08 4.03 5.16
N ALA A 80 12.51 3.53 6.33
CA ALA A 80 11.65 3.08 7.42
C ALA A 80 12.26 3.32 8.80
N ASP A 81 11.43 3.34 9.84
CA ASP A 81 11.86 3.17 11.22
C ASP A 81 12.18 1.69 11.55
N MET A 82 12.84 1.46 12.69
CA MET A 82 13.27 0.13 13.10
C MET A 82 12.08 -0.81 13.35
N GLU A 83 10.96 -0.25 13.80
CA GLU A 83 9.75 -0.98 14.16
C GLU A 83 8.78 -1.18 12.98
N GLY A 84 9.05 -0.60 11.81
CA GLY A 84 8.16 -0.65 10.65
C GLY A 84 6.80 0.02 10.90
N ASN A 85 6.75 1.06 11.74
CA ASN A 85 5.54 1.85 12.01
C ASN A 85 5.48 3.11 11.13
N LYS A 86 6.64 3.65 10.73
CA LYS A 86 6.77 4.88 9.95
C LYS A 86 7.72 4.67 8.79
N GLY A 87 7.30 5.12 7.61
CA GLY A 87 8.10 4.96 6.40
C GLY A 87 7.90 6.09 5.44
N LEU A 88 8.83 6.17 4.50
CA LEU A 88 8.77 7.10 3.38
C LEU A 88 8.71 6.31 2.08
N LEU A 89 7.73 6.65 1.24
CA LEU A 89 7.44 6.00 -0.03
C LEU A 89 7.65 6.98 -1.17
N ASN A 90 8.23 6.51 -2.28
CA ASN A 90 8.31 7.26 -3.52
C ASN A 90 7.05 7.05 -4.36
N TRP A 91 6.27 8.10 -4.58
CA TRP A 91 5.10 8.03 -5.46
C TRP A 91 5.51 8.09 -6.93
N THR A 92 5.26 6.99 -7.66
CA THR A 92 5.63 6.83 -9.08
C THR A 92 4.51 7.16 -10.06
N GLY A 93 3.31 7.47 -9.57
CA GLY A 93 2.09 7.58 -10.39
C GLY A 93 1.28 6.29 -10.47
N GLU A 94 1.84 5.17 -10.01
CA GLU A 94 1.23 3.85 -10.14
C GLU A 94 0.57 3.41 -8.82
N TRP A 95 -0.76 3.26 -8.84
CA TRP A 95 -1.53 2.83 -7.66
C TRP A 95 -1.20 1.39 -7.24
N VAL A 96 -0.90 0.51 -8.20
CA VAL A 96 -0.59 -0.90 -7.90
C VAL A 96 0.67 -1.00 -7.06
N THR A 97 1.75 -0.31 -7.45
CA THR A 97 3.03 -0.34 -6.72
C THR A 97 2.92 0.36 -5.38
N PHE A 98 2.14 1.46 -5.32
CA PHE A 98 1.90 2.17 -4.06
C PHE A 98 1.12 1.32 -3.06
N LEU A 99 -0.01 0.72 -3.47
CA LEU A 99 -0.81 -0.14 -2.58
C LEU A 99 -0.03 -1.40 -2.17
N ASP A 100 0.75 -1.99 -3.07
CA ASP A 100 1.63 -3.11 -2.75
C ASP A 100 2.69 -2.72 -1.71
N SER A 101 3.26 -1.52 -1.80
CA SER A 101 4.24 -1.05 -0.80
C SER A 101 3.65 -0.89 0.60
N LEU A 102 2.35 -0.61 0.74
CA LEU A 102 1.68 -0.61 2.05
C LEU A 102 1.57 -2.02 2.63
N LEU A 103 1.44 -3.04 1.78
CA LEU A 103 1.48 -4.45 2.18
C LEU A 103 2.92 -4.87 2.51
N GLN A 104 3.91 -4.44 1.73
CA GLN A 104 5.33 -4.62 2.05
C GLN A 104 5.66 -4.05 3.43
N PHE A 105 5.14 -2.87 3.73
CA PHE A 105 5.38 -2.18 4.99
C PHE A 105 4.77 -2.92 6.18
N SER A 106 3.57 -3.50 6.03
CA SER A 106 2.97 -4.32 7.10
C SER A 106 3.76 -5.61 7.35
N LEU A 107 4.47 -6.13 6.35
CA LEU A 107 5.38 -7.26 6.54
C LEU A 107 6.61 -6.89 7.37
N LEU A 108 7.13 -5.65 7.28
CA LEU A 108 8.27 -5.21 8.09
C LEU A 108 7.95 -5.26 9.59
N HIS A 109 6.71 -4.91 9.96
CA HIS A 109 6.23 -4.96 11.34
C HIS A 109 6.02 -6.40 11.86
N ALA A 110 5.91 -7.39 10.98
CA ALA A 110 5.66 -8.77 11.40
C ALA A 110 6.90 -9.37 12.10
N PRO A 111 6.75 -9.97 13.29
CA PRO A 111 7.87 -10.53 14.06
C PRO A 111 8.44 -11.80 13.42
N GLU A 112 7.64 -12.51 12.65
CA GLU A 112 8.04 -13.74 11.98
C GLU A 112 8.75 -13.44 10.66
N ARG A 113 9.96 -13.98 10.49
CA ARG A 113 10.69 -14.00 9.22
C ARG A 113 10.22 -15.14 8.33
N ALA A 114 8.92 -15.18 8.08
CA ALA A 114 8.29 -16.18 7.22
C ALA A 114 7.63 -15.50 6.02
N LEU A 115 7.57 -16.22 4.90
CA LEU A 115 6.83 -15.79 3.73
C LEU A 115 5.33 -15.85 4.04
N SER A 116 4.69 -14.68 4.04
CA SER A 116 3.26 -14.49 4.26
C SER A 116 2.63 -13.73 3.11
N LEU A 117 1.49 -14.20 2.62
CA LEU A 117 0.72 -13.51 1.59
C LEU A 117 -0.55 -12.92 2.22
N PRO A 118 -0.90 -11.66 1.90
CA PRO A 118 -2.17 -11.10 2.33
C PRO A 118 -3.34 -11.92 1.79
N THR A 119 -4.08 -12.59 2.67
CA THR A 119 -5.25 -13.41 2.30
C THR A 119 -6.57 -12.68 2.53
N ARG A 120 -6.58 -11.64 3.37
CA ARG A 120 -7.79 -10.87 3.69
C ARG A 120 -7.46 -9.43 4.06
N MET A 121 -8.24 -8.51 3.50
CA MET A 121 -8.24 -7.10 3.86
C MET A 121 -9.62 -6.73 4.41
N GLN A 122 -9.67 -6.18 5.61
CA GLN A 122 -10.96 -5.85 6.25
C GLN A 122 -11.60 -4.60 5.63
N LYS A 123 -10.80 -3.57 5.38
CA LYS A 123 -11.22 -2.28 4.80
C LYS A 123 -10.03 -1.62 4.12
N LEU A 124 -10.26 -1.09 2.93
CA LEU A 124 -9.35 -0.18 2.23
C LEU A 124 -10.17 1.00 1.74
N SER A 125 -9.81 2.19 2.21
CA SER A 125 -10.41 3.45 1.78
C SER A 125 -9.38 4.22 0.97
N ILE A 126 -9.73 4.64 -0.23
CA ILE A 126 -8.85 5.43 -1.11
C ILE A 126 -9.54 6.76 -1.39
N ASP A 127 -8.91 7.86 -0.96
CA ASP A 127 -9.29 9.21 -1.36
C ASP A 127 -8.28 9.77 -2.36
N PRO A 128 -8.56 9.69 -3.68
CA PRO A 128 -7.63 10.19 -4.69
C PRO A 128 -7.49 11.72 -4.65
N VAL A 129 -8.51 12.45 -4.18
CA VAL A 129 -8.49 13.92 -4.10
C VAL A 129 -7.59 14.36 -2.95
N PHE A 130 -7.70 13.71 -1.79
CA PHE A 130 -6.79 13.95 -0.67
C PHE A 130 -5.36 13.53 -1.02
N HIS A 131 -5.17 12.35 -1.59
CA HIS A 131 -3.85 11.86 -2.00
C HIS A 131 -3.15 12.86 -2.92
N LYS A 132 -3.84 13.35 -3.97
CA LYS A 132 -3.29 14.37 -4.87
C LYS A 132 -2.86 15.64 -4.13
N LYS A 133 -3.67 16.15 -3.19
CA LYS A 133 -3.33 17.33 -2.37
C LYS A 133 -2.07 17.10 -1.52
N VAL A 134 -1.88 15.90 -0.98
CA VAL A 134 -0.69 15.55 -0.20
C VAL A 134 0.56 15.53 -1.08
N ILE A 135 0.48 14.91 -2.27
CA ILE A 135 1.59 14.87 -3.23
C ILE A 135 1.98 16.29 -3.68
N GLU A 136 1.00 17.13 -4.02
CA GLU A 136 1.25 18.53 -4.42
C GLU A 136 1.93 19.36 -3.32
N LYS A 137 1.56 19.15 -2.05
CA LYS A 137 2.22 19.81 -0.91
C LYS A 137 3.66 19.32 -0.72
N SER A 138 3.87 18.01 -0.77
CA SER A 138 5.19 17.39 -0.62
C SER A 138 6.19 17.84 -1.71
N GLN A 139 5.70 18.09 -2.92
CA GLN A 139 6.53 18.63 -4.02
C GLN A 139 6.89 20.11 -3.85
N ARG A 140 6.00 20.92 -3.25
CA ARG A 140 6.25 22.36 -3.02
C ARG A 140 7.28 22.64 -1.93
N GLY A 141 7.44 21.75 -0.95
CA GLY A 141 8.44 21.88 0.12
C GLY A 141 9.89 21.58 -0.30
N LYS A 142 10.14 21.24 -1.58
CA LYS A 142 11.47 20.98 -2.13
C LYS A 142 12.08 22.19 -2.87
N HIS A 143 11.42 23.36 -2.83
CA HIS A 143 11.89 24.61 -3.43
C HIS A 143 12.25 25.65 -2.36
#